data_AF-A0A4U2D7V2-F1
#
_entry.id   AF-A0A4U2D7V2-F1
#
_cell.length_a   1.000
_cell.length_b   1.000
_cell.length_c   1.000
_cell.angle_alpha   90.00
_cell.angle_beta   90.00
_cell.angle_gamma   90.00
#
_symmetry.space_group_name_H-M   'P 1'
#
loop_
_entity.id
_entity.type
_entity.pdbx_description
1 polymer ?
#
loop_
_entity_poly.entity_id
_entity_poly.type
_entity_poly.pdbx_seq_one_letter_code
_entity_poly.pdbx_strand_id
1 'polypeptide(L)'
;MNRRLTLITLLLLLSSHALSAADLLQGMVPVSTPQLTPGKVERRTLNQTVSTPLFIVGDDALSHRWLNAKRDYLASIGAQGLVVNVETKAGWQRFKRYDLTLYPVTGRDFAAAFGLRHYPVLIERGELKQ
;
A
#
# COMPACT_ATOMS: atom_id res chain seq x y z
N MET A 1 -30.93 -44.68 -27.47
CA MET A 1 -29.64 -44.97 -26.84
C MET A 1 -28.68 -43.81 -27.12
N ASN A 2 -28.57 -42.91 -26.13
CA ASN A 2 -27.48 -41.99 -25.76
C ASN A 2 -26.52 -41.55 -26.89
N ARG A 3 -26.50 -40.27 -27.25
CA ARG A 3 -25.44 -39.33 -26.82
C ARG A 3 -25.90 -37.88 -26.92
N ARG A 4 -26.50 -37.38 -25.83
CA ARG A 4 -26.58 -35.94 -25.55
C ARG A 4 -25.26 -35.51 -24.87
N LEU A 5 -24.88 -34.25 -25.04
CA LEU A 5 -23.75 -33.55 -24.40
C LEU A 5 -22.35 -33.84 -24.98
N THR A 6 -22.00 -33.14 -26.07
CA THR A 6 -20.60 -32.74 -26.33
C THR A 6 -20.46 -31.23 -26.56
N LEU A 7 -21.49 -30.42 -26.24
CA LEU A 7 -21.54 -29.02 -26.63
C LEU A 7 -21.43 -27.99 -25.49
N ILE A 8 -21.16 -28.40 -24.25
CA ILE A 8 -21.10 -27.47 -23.09
C ILE A 8 -19.70 -27.37 -22.46
N THR A 9 -18.74 -28.23 -22.81
CA THR A 9 -17.41 -28.23 -22.17
C THR A 9 -16.35 -27.36 -22.86
N LEU A 10 -16.70 -26.56 -23.88
CA LEU A 10 -15.74 -25.73 -24.61
C LEU A 10 -15.94 -24.20 -24.46
N LEU A 11 -16.87 -23.76 -23.60
CA LEU A 11 -17.12 -22.33 -23.35
C LEU A 11 -16.55 -21.82 -22.00
N LEU A 12 -15.57 -22.51 -21.42
CA LEU A 12 -14.96 -22.12 -20.12
C LEU A 12 -13.45 -21.85 -20.18
N LEU A 13 -12.80 -22.05 -21.33
CA LEU A 13 -11.36 -21.78 -21.49
C LEU A 13 -11.04 -20.34 -21.93
N LEU A 14 -12.05 -19.48 -22.02
CA LEU A 14 -11.91 -18.04 -22.27
C LEU A 14 -12.48 -17.22 -21.11
N SER A 15 -12.40 -17.72 -19.87
CA SER A 15 -12.27 -16.80 -18.74
C SER A 15 -10.87 -16.19 -18.81
N SER A 16 -10.69 -15.29 -19.78
CA SER A 16 -9.69 -14.25 -19.79
C SER A 16 -9.73 -13.64 -18.39
N HIS A 17 -8.78 -14.03 -17.54
CA HIS A 17 -8.65 -13.41 -16.24
C HIS A 17 -8.16 -12.00 -16.53
N ALA A 18 -9.09 -11.05 -16.68
CA ALA A 18 -8.75 -9.65 -16.54
C ALA A 18 -8.02 -9.56 -15.19
N LEU A 19 -6.71 -9.25 -15.22
CA LEU A 19 -5.92 -9.14 -13.99
C LEU A 19 -6.65 -8.16 -13.06
N SER A 20 -6.91 -8.59 -11.82
CA SER A 20 -7.52 -7.69 -10.85
C SER A 20 -6.52 -6.60 -10.44
N ALA A 21 -7.01 -5.46 -9.96
CA ALA A 21 -6.14 -4.42 -9.41
C ALA A 21 -5.26 -4.97 -8.27
N ALA A 22 -5.78 -5.88 -7.47
CA ALA A 22 -5.03 -6.54 -6.40
C ALA A 22 -3.89 -7.42 -6.93
N ASP A 23 -4.10 -8.12 -8.05
CA ASP A 23 -3.06 -8.93 -8.70
C ASP A 23 -1.96 -8.06 -9.30
N LEU A 24 -2.33 -6.92 -9.90
CA LEU A 24 -1.39 -5.93 -10.42
C LEU A 24 -0.52 -5.35 -9.30
N LEU A 25 -1.11 -4.90 -8.19
CA LEU A 25 -0.36 -4.35 -7.05
C LEU A 25 0.55 -5.41 -6.41
N GLN A 26 0.09 -6.66 -6.28
CA GLN A 26 0.95 -7.75 -5.81
C GLN A 26 2.11 -8.02 -6.77
N GLY A 27 1.92 -7.83 -8.08
CA GLY A 27 2.95 -7.97 -9.10
C GLY A 27 4.07 -6.92 -9.00
N MET A 28 3.84 -5.80 -8.30
CA MET A 28 4.83 -4.74 -8.09
C MET A 28 5.81 -5.02 -6.94
N VAL A 29 5.59 -6.08 -6.15
CA VAL A 29 6.44 -6.51 -5.04
C VAL A 29 7.55 -7.44 -5.59
N PRO A 30 8.83 -7.31 -5.15
CA PRO A 30 9.33 -6.50 -4.04
C PRO A 30 9.48 -5.02 -4.36
N VAL A 31 9.32 -4.21 -3.32
CA VAL A 31 9.61 -2.76 -3.36
C VAL A 31 10.58 -2.44 -2.23
N SER A 32 11.62 -1.66 -2.54
CA SER A 32 12.61 -1.21 -1.57
C SER A 32 12.98 0.25 -1.80
N THR A 33 13.04 1.00 -0.71
CA THR A 33 13.43 2.41 -0.66
C THR A 33 14.49 2.59 0.44
N PRO A 34 15.77 2.29 0.17
CA PRO A 34 16.80 2.16 1.22
C PRO A 34 17.02 3.39 2.10
N GLN A 35 16.78 4.59 1.56
CA GLN A 35 16.91 5.86 2.29
C GLN A 35 15.74 6.15 3.24
N LEU A 36 14.67 5.36 3.17
CA LEU A 36 13.56 5.38 4.12
C LEU A 36 13.71 4.17 5.04
N THR A 37 13.82 4.41 6.34
CA THR A 37 13.96 3.35 7.35
C THR A 37 12.88 3.43 8.43
N PRO A 38 12.52 2.31 9.09
CA PRO A 38 11.66 2.37 10.25
C PRO A 38 12.30 3.24 11.34
N GLY A 39 11.57 4.21 11.89
CA GLY A 39 12.11 5.12 12.90
C GLY A 39 11.11 6.16 13.40
N LYS A 40 11.58 6.98 14.34
CA LYS A 40 10.81 8.11 14.85
C LYS A 40 10.75 9.21 13.79
N VAL A 41 9.57 9.79 13.63
CA VAL A 41 9.35 10.92 12.74
C VAL A 41 8.93 12.13 13.57
N GLU A 42 9.77 13.16 13.58
CA GLU A 42 9.45 14.40 14.27
C GLU A 42 8.35 15.16 13.55
N ARG A 43 7.39 15.68 14.33
CA ARG A 43 6.31 16.49 13.79
C ARG A 43 6.86 17.78 13.20
N ARG A 44 6.40 18.14 12.00
CA ARG A 44 6.77 19.40 11.36
C ARG A 44 5.65 19.94 10.47
N THR A 45 5.57 21.26 10.40
CA THR A 45 4.79 21.93 9.37
C THR A 45 5.51 21.83 8.03
N LEU A 46 4.74 21.74 6.97
CA LEU A 46 5.17 21.69 5.58
C LEU A 46 4.71 22.98 4.90
N ASN A 47 5.53 23.48 3.98
CA ASN A 47 5.17 24.63 3.16
C ASN A 47 4.19 24.25 2.05
N GLN A 48 4.17 22.96 1.67
CA GLN A 48 3.24 22.39 0.71
C GLN A 48 2.09 21.64 1.39
N THR A 49 0.93 21.64 0.75
CA THR A 49 -0.21 20.80 1.13
C THR A 49 -0.36 19.65 0.14
N VAL A 50 -0.80 18.50 0.64
CA VAL A 50 -1.23 17.38 -0.20
C VAL A 50 -2.75 17.45 -0.35
N SER A 51 -3.27 17.23 -1.56
CA SER A 51 -4.71 17.24 -1.83
C SER A 51 -5.42 16.04 -1.20
N THR A 52 -4.75 14.90 -1.17
CA THR A 52 -5.18 13.69 -0.48
C THR A 52 -4.23 13.42 0.68
N PRO A 53 -4.70 13.15 1.91
CA PRO A 53 -3.84 12.67 2.98
C PRO A 53 -3.08 11.42 2.57
N LEU A 54 -1.78 11.37 2.86
CA LEU A 54 -0.91 10.26 2.49
C LEU A 54 -0.20 9.74 3.74
N PHE A 55 -0.10 8.43 3.88
CA PHE A 55 0.78 7.83 4.87
C PHE A 55 1.81 6.91 4.21
N ILE A 56 2.94 6.73 4.88
CA ILE A 56 4.03 5.87 4.42
C ILE A 56 4.32 4.85 5.49
N VAL A 57 4.50 3.60 5.07
CA VAL A 57 4.75 2.45 5.91
C VAL A 57 5.68 1.47 5.20
N GLY A 58 6.30 0.57 5.97
CA GLY A 58 6.99 -0.61 5.47
C GLY A 58 6.37 -1.89 6.04
N ASP A 59 6.83 -3.03 5.54
CA ASP A 59 6.49 -4.36 6.04
C ASP A 59 7.32 -4.74 7.28
N ASP A 60 7.32 -3.86 8.28
CA ASP A 60 8.07 -4.00 9.52
C ASP A 60 7.16 -3.87 10.76
N ALA A 61 7.69 -4.25 11.92
CA ALA A 61 6.92 -4.28 13.15
C ALA A 61 6.45 -2.89 13.62
N LEU A 62 7.23 -1.83 13.43
CA LEU A 62 6.85 -0.47 13.82
C LEU A 62 5.68 0.02 12.97
N SER A 63 5.76 -0.15 11.65
CA SER A 63 4.67 0.18 10.72
C SER A 63 3.40 -0.61 11.03
N HIS A 64 3.51 -1.90 11.31
CA HIS A 64 2.33 -2.71 11.62
C HIS A 64 1.64 -2.31 12.93
N ARG A 65 2.40 -1.94 13.97
CA ARG A 65 1.86 -1.40 15.23
C ARG A 65 1.18 -0.05 14.99
N TRP A 66 1.82 0.81 14.22
CA TRP A 66 1.29 2.12 13.88
C TRP A 66 -0.03 2.04 13.11
N LEU A 67 -0.13 1.16 12.12
CA LEU A 67 -1.36 0.91 11.36
C LEU A 67 -2.47 0.36 12.26
N ASN A 68 -2.16 -0.58 13.18
CA ASN A 68 -3.16 -1.07 14.12
C ASN A 68 -3.77 0.07 14.97
N ALA A 69 -2.93 1.03 15.39
CA ALA A 69 -3.38 2.14 16.22
C ALA A 69 -4.16 3.22 15.44
N LYS A 70 -3.92 3.35 14.12
CA LYS A 70 -4.41 4.50 13.34
C LYS A 70 -5.34 4.14 12.20
N ARG A 71 -5.54 2.87 11.84
CA ARG A 71 -6.33 2.45 10.67
C ARG A 71 -7.71 3.11 10.60
N ASP A 72 -8.43 3.22 11.71
CA ASP A 72 -9.78 3.76 11.73
C ASP A 72 -9.76 5.27 11.42
N TYR A 73 -8.77 6.00 11.96
CA TYR A 73 -8.55 7.41 11.64
C TYR A 73 -8.15 7.59 10.17
N LEU A 74 -7.18 6.80 9.68
CA LEU A 74 -6.70 6.85 8.29
C LEU A 74 -7.84 6.61 7.31
N ALA A 75 -8.70 5.64 7.58
CA ALA A 75 -9.90 5.37 6.80
C ALA A 75 -10.88 6.56 6.84
N SER A 76 -11.13 7.13 8.02
CA SER A 76 -12.07 8.26 8.19
C SER A 76 -11.70 9.52 7.42
N ILE A 77 -10.40 9.75 7.17
CA ILE A 77 -9.91 10.90 6.40
C ILE A 77 -9.61 10.55 4.94
N GLY A 78 -9.91 9.32 4.50
CA GLY A 78 -9.64 8.85 3.14
C GLY A 78 -8.14 8.84 2.79
N ALA A 79 -7.26 8.58 3.76
CA ALA A 79 -5.83 8.58 3.53
C ALA A 79 -5.40 7.39 2.66
N GLN A 80 -4.51 7.65 1.70
CA GLN A 80 -3.89 6.59 0.89
C GLN A 80 -2.51 6.23 1.42
N GLY A 81 -2.18 4.94 1.44
CA GLY A 81 -0.92 4.45 1.97
C GLY A 81 0.07 4.06 0.90
N LEU A 82 1.32 4.47 1.10
CA LEU A 82 2.47 4.08 0.32
C LEU A 82 3.28 3.04 1.11
N VAL A 83 3.41 1.84 0.56
CA VAL A 83 4.24 0.77 1.14
C VAL A 83 5.60 0.80 0.44
N VAL A 84 6.59 1.36 1.12
CA VAL A 84 7.89 1.71 0.51
C VAL A 84 8.98 0.65 0.67
N ASN A 85 8.75 -0.31 1.56
CA ASN A 85 9.63 -1.44 1.81
C ASN A 85 8.80 -2.69 2.08
N VAL A 86 8.77 -3.63 1.14
CA VAL A 86 8.12 -4.94 1.28
C VAL A 86 8.84 -5.94 0.37
N GLU A 87 9.44 -6.96 0.98
CA GLU A 87 10.32 -7.89 0.27
C GLU A 87 9.58 -9.08 -0.33
N THR A 88 8.42 -9.43 0.23
CA THR A 88 7.71 -10.66 -0.13
C THR A 88 6.24 -10.42 -0.39
N LYS A 89 5.67 -11.24 -1.27
CA LYS A 89 4.21 -11.28 -1.48
C LYS A 89 3.47 -11.61 -0.18
N ALA A 90 4.02 -12.51 0.65
CA ALA A 90 3.45 -12.81 1.96
C ALA A 90 3.41 -11.58 2.88
N GLY A 91 4.47 -10.76 2.85
CA GLY A 91 4.54 -9.45 3.47
C GLY A 91 3.42 -8.53 3.03
N TRP A 92 3.29 -8.37 1.70
CA TRP A 92 2.20 -7.60 1.09
C TRP A 92 0.81 -8.08 1.52
N GLN A 93 0.60 -9.40 1.57
CA GLN A 93 -0.69 -9.98 1.98
C GLN A 93 -1.08 -9.62 3.42
N ARG A 94 -0.12 -9.40 4.33
CA ARG A 94 -0.43 -9.00 5.72
C ARG A 94 -1.11 -7.64 5.80
N PHE A 95 -0.96 -6.78 4.80
CA PHE A 95 -1.60 -5.48 4.77
C PHE A 95 -3.11 -5.56 4.50
N LYS A 96 -3.62 -6.65 3.91
CA LYS A 96 -5.05 -6.81 3.64
C LYS A 96 -5.94 -6.69 4.88
N ARG A 97 -5.39 -6.98 6.06
CA ARG A 97 -6.14 -6.89 7.34
C ARG A 97 -6.54 -5.47 7.73
N TYR A 98 -5.91 -4.45 7.15
CA TYR A 98 -6.15 -3.06 7.52
C TYR A 98 -7.32 -2.43 6.78
N ASP A 99 -7.74 -3.02 5.66
CA ASP A 99 -8.79 -2.48 4.79
C ASP A 99 -8.55 -1.00 4.41
N LEU A 100 -7.31 -0.69 4.06
CA LEU A 100 -6.88 0.64 3.61
C LEU A 100 -6.47 0.58 2.13
N THR A 101 -6.62 1.70 1.43
CA THR A 101 -6.08 1.87 0.07
C THR A 101 -4.56 1.95 0.15
N LEU A 102 -3.86 0.94 -0.36
CA LEU A 102 -2.41 0.81 -0.26
C LEU A 102 -1.78 0.58 -1.64
N TYR A 103 -0.64 1.22 -1.86
CA TYR A 103 0.15 1.08 -3.08
C TYR A 103 1.60 0.73 -2.75
N PRO A 104 2.15 -0.37 -3.29
CA PRO A 104 3.57 -0.66 -3.19
C PRO A 104 4.32 0.24 -4.18
N VAL A 105 5.17 1.13 -3.68
CA VAL A 105 5.86 2.13 -4.51
C VAL A 105 7.28 2.40 -4.04
N THR A 106 8.20 2.61 -4.99
CA THR A 106 9.54 3.12 -4.64
C THR A 106 9.41 4.57 -4.21
N GLY A 107 9.54 4.84 -2.92
CA GLY A 107 9.25 6.15 -2.31
C GLY A 107 10.35 7.18 -2.47
N ARG A 108 11.23 7.09 -3.48
CA ARG A 108 12.45 7.91 -3.55
C ARG A 108 12.17 9.39 -3.74
N ASP A 109 11.40 9.72 -4.77
CA ASP A 109 11.10 11.11 -5.10
C ASP A 109 10.21 11.73 -4.04
N PHE A 110 9.32 10.92 -3.47
CA PHE A 110 8.51 11.32 -2.31
C PHE A 110 9.39 11.64 -1.08
N ALA A 111 10.34 10.76 -0.75
CA ALA A 111 11.25 10.98 0.37
C ALA A 111 12.04 12.29 0.20
N ALA A 112 12.52 12.56 -1.02
CA ALA A 112 13.22 13.80 -1.34
C ALA A 112 12.30 15.02 -1.21
N ALA A 113 11.09 14.97 -1.75
CA ALA A 113 10.15 16.08 -1.76
C ALA A 113 9.73 16.55 -0.35
N PHE A 114 9.68 15.63 0.61
CA PHE A 114 9.29 15.92 1.99
C PHE A 114 10.45 15.86 2.99
N GLY A 115 11.69 15.65 2.53
CA GLY A 115 12.86 15.50 3.39
C GLY A 115 12.76 14.34 4.38
N LEU A 116 12.05 13.28 4.01
CA LEU A 116 11.78 12.13 4.85
C LEU A 116 12.97 11.17 4.89
N ARG A 117 13.30 10.72 6.10
CA ARG A 117 14.31 9.69 6.37
C ARG A 117 13.71 8.48 7.07
N HIS A 118 12.62 8.68 7.81
CA HIS A 118 11.99 7.66 8.61
C HIS A 118 10.50 7.54 8.32
N TYR A 119 9.96 6.36 8.60
CA TYR A 119 8.54 6.04 8.61
C TYR A 119 8.26 5.11 9.81
N PRO A 120 7.00 4.86 10.22
CA PRO A 120 5.74 5.29 9.61
C PRO A 120 5.44 6.78 9.83
N VAL A 121 4.70 7.38 8.90
CA VAL A 121 4.33 8.81 8.93
C VAL A 121 3.01 9.05 8.20
N LEU A 122 2.23 10.02 8.68
CA LEU A 122 1.07 10.63 8.02
C LEU A 122 1.41 12.07 7.60
N ILE A 123 1.02 12.40 6.37
CA ILE A 123 1.08 13.75 5.80
C ILE A 123 -0.35 14.17 5.49
N GLU A 124 -0.82 15.21 6.18
CA GLU A 124 -2.15 15.76 5.98
C GLU A 124 -2.17 17.25 6.34
N ARG A 125 -2.97 18.06 5.64
CA ARG A 125 -3.23 19.46 5.99
C ARG A 125 -1.96 20.31 6.22
N GLY A 126 -0.91 20.04 5.45
CA GLY A 126 0.37 20.76 5.60
C GLY A 126 1.16 20.37 6.86
N GLU A 127 0.81 19.27 7.51
CA GLU A 127 1.59 18.67 8.60
C GLU A 127 2.16 17.33 8.17
N LEU A 128 3.33 17.03 8.73
CA LEU A 128 3.94 15.71 8.75
C LEU A 128 4.01 15.27 10.21
N LYS A 129 3.42 14.11 10.53
CA LYS A 129 3.33 13.59 11.90
C LYS A 129 3.28 12.07 11.93
N GLN A 130 3.76 11.48 13.02
CA GLN A 130 3.64 10.06 13.27
C GLN A 130 2.24 9.73 13.80
#